data_AF-D3AW61-F1
#
_entry.id   AF-D3AW61-F1
#
_cell.length_a   1.000
_cell.length_b   1.000
_cell.length_c   1.000
_cell.angle_alpha   90.00
_cell.angle_beta   90.00
_cell.angle_gamma   90.00
#
_symmetry.space_group_name_H-M   'P 1'
#
loop_
_entity.id
_entity.type
_entity.pdbx_description
1 polymer ?
#
loop_
_entity_poly.entity_id
_entity_poly.type
_entity_poly.pdbx_seq_one_letter_code
_entity_poly.pdbx_strand_id
1 'polypeptide(L)'
;MDLLLKQTYSGDFDKKRDYFLVILNDLSLTTTYIDQMQRELIGMTNHKFEDQDEINMIIMCINGDSFKYLKNRMDTLLKDNIDKIVQILSIPINQLIWPINNIIYEISNQDYEKYEINDPFAQDFIEGLTNLLLPYKSIMLENIFDILIHKLSTHVALTLEDHIKQKKFNFLGSIQLSKDIRKIIDHLTQITAQQNVRHKFVRLQQIVHILTMDKVTDILEYWGQEGYQWKLSALEIKLILARRSDFPIREYLFHRYDAPSLSRCRKETHRGIRADYGPEGNPNTAFSGLEGMSPEIELIMKSKFITKVVSLINSLYQPRYNINETFEASKTILHNAIFLAF
;
A
#
# COMPACT_ATOMS: atom_id res chain seq x y z
N MET A 1 -7.20 -2.85 20.43
CA MET A 1 -6.35 -2.20 19.41
C MET A 1 -5.64 -0.97 19.99
N ASP A 2 -6.30 -0.11 20.77
CA ASP A 2 -5.63 0.97 21.55
C ASP A 2 -4.71 0.46 22.68
N LEU A 3 -4.93 -0.76 23.17
CA LEU A 3 -4.12 -1.34 24.26
C LEU A 3 -2.69 -1.73 23.87
N LEU A 4 -2.44 -2.10 22.60
CA LEU A 4 -1.10 -2.56 22.18
C LEU A 4 -0.09 -1.41 22.02
N LEU A 5 -0.57 -0.17 21.90
CA LEU A 5 0.29 1.01 21.81
C LEU A 5 0.26 1.90 23.07
N LYS A 6 -0.82 1.87 23.87
CA LYS A 6 -0.96 2.75 25.05
C LYS A 6 -0.72 2.10 26.40
N GLN A 7 -0.74 0.78 26.53
CA GLN A 7 -0.49 0.12 27.81
C GLN A 7 0.86 -0.58 27.80
N THR A 8 1.95 0.19 27.80
CA THR A 8 3.15 -0.04 28.63
C THR A 8 4.34 0.87 28.26
N TYR A 9 4.67 1.79 29.18
CA TYR A 9 6.01 2.08 29.74
C TYR A 9 7.25 2.38 28.84
N SER A 10 8.12 3.23 29.40
CA SER A 10 9.44 3.71 28.92
C SER A 10 10.36 2.65 28.30
N GLY A 11 11.01 2.95 27.17
CA GLY A 11 12.01 2.09 26.50
C GLY A 11 12.42 2.56 25.10
N ASP A 12 13.51 1.98 24.57
CA ASP A 12 14.16 2.23 23.27
C ASP A 12 13.19 2.05 22.07
N PHE A 13 12.99 3.11 21.29
CA PHE A 13 12.04 3.16 20.17
C PHE A 13 12.39 2.15 19.07
N ASP A 14 13.68 1.94 18.80
CA ASP A 14 14.14 1.04 17.73
C ASP A 14 13.77 -0.41 18.03
N LYS A 15 13.97 -0.86 19.27
CA LYS A 15 13.55 -2.19 19.71
C LYS A 15 12.04 -2.39 19.58
N LYS A 16 11.25 -1.38 19.94
CA LYS A 16 9.78 -1.44 19.84
C LYS A 16 9.31 -1.53 18.38
N ARG A 17 9.92 -0.76 17.48
CA ARG A 17 9.70 -0.88 16.04
C ARG A 17 9.99 -2.32 15.61
N ASP A 18 11.17 -2.84 15.92
CA ASP A 18 11.62 -4.15 15.44
C ASP A 18 10.66 -5.27 15.89
N TYR A 19 10.21 -5.24 17.15
CA TYR A 19 9.18 -6.16 17.64
C TYR A 19 7.88 -6.08 16.85
N PHE A 20 7.41 -4.86 16.58
CA PHE A 20 6.21 -4.66 15.80
C PHE A 20 6.33 -5.20 14.38
N LEU A 21 7.50 -5.04 13.75
CA LEU A 21 7.75 -5.55 12.40
C LEU A 21 7.73 -7.09 12.35
N VAL A 22 8.28 -7.76 13.36
CA VAL A 22 8.21 -9.23 13.48
C VAL A 22 6.75 -9.69 13.59
N ILE A 23 5.93 -9.02 14.41
CA ILE A 23 4.51 -9.35 14.52
C ILE A 23 3.79 -9.21 13.16
N LEU A 24 4.12 -8.20 12.35
CA LEU A 24 3.54 -8.07 11.01
C LEU A 24 3.93 -9.22 10.08
N ASN A 25 5.18 -9.68 10.17
CA ASN A 25 5.62 -10.87 9.44
C ASN A 25 4.82 -12.10 9.87
N ASP A 26 4.62 -12.29 11.18
CA ASP A 26 3.85 -13.41 11.73
C ASP A 26 2.39 -13.39 11.24
N LEU A 27 1.76 -12.20 11.18
CA LEU A 27 0.41 -12.04 10.62
C LEU A 27 0.34 -12.46 9.14
N SER A 28 1.34 -12.06 8.34
CA SER A 28 1.40 -12.47 6.93
C SER A 28 1.70 -13.96 6.75
N LEU A 29 2.51 -14.57 7.61
CA LEU A 29 2.80 -16.01 7.54
C LEU A 29 1.58 -16.83 7.97
N THR A 30 0.79 -16.32 8.91
CA THR A 30 -0.43 -16.98 9.38
C THR A 30 -1.39 -17.29 8.24
N THR A 31 -1.55 -16.41 7.24
CA THR A 31 -2.43 -16.69 6.09
C THR A 31 -1.90 -17.87 5.26
N THR A 32 -0.58 -17.96 5.10
CA THR A 32 0.10 -19.09 4.42
C THR A 32 -0.07 -20.39 5.20
N TYR A 33 0.01 -20.33 6.53
CA TYR A 33 -0.21 -21.50 7.39
C TYR A 33 -1.66 -21.97 7.36
N ILE A 34 -2.63 -21.05 7.32
CA ILE A 34 -4.05 -21.41 7.15
C ILE A 34 -4.23 -22.15 5.81
N ASP A 35 -3.64 -21.65 4.73
CA ASP A 35 -3.69 -22.31 3.42
C ASP A 35 -3.06 -23.71 3.43
N GLN A 36 -1.90 -23.86 4.06
CA GLN A 36 -1.24 -25.15 4.19
C GLN A 36 -2.08 -26.13 5.01
N MET A 37 -2.61 -25.68 6.15
CA MET A 37 -3.45 -26.50 7.00
C MET A 37 -4.72 -26.95 6.27
N GLN A 38 -5.39 -26.08 5.51
CA GLN A 38 -6.56 -26.47 4.72
C GLN A 38 -6.20 -27.58 3.71
N ARG A 39 -5.07 -27.45 3.00
CA ARG A 39 -4.60 -28.48 2.06
C ARG A 39 -4.31 -29.81 2.76
N GLU A 40 -3.65 -29.77 3.91
CA GLU A 40 -3.34 -30.97 4.70
C GLU A 40 -4.61 -31.65 5.21
N LEU A 41 -5.59 -30.88 5.70
CA LEU A 41 -6.88 -31.41 6.16
C LEU A 41 -7.63 -32.09 5.02
N ILE A 42 -7.70 -31.46 3.84
CA ILE A 42 -8.31 -32.06 2.64
C ILE A 42 -7.60 -33.36 2.26
N GLY A 43 -6.26 -33.36 2.25
CA GLY A 43 -5.47 -34.56 1.97
C GLY A 43 -5.73 -35.69 2.96
N MET A 44 -5.83 -35.37 4.25
CA MET A 44 -6.15 -36.34 5.30
C MET A 44 -7.57 -36.89 5.17
N THR A 45 -8.55 -36.07 4.78
CA THR A 45 -9.93 -36.52 4.53
C THR A 45 -9.96 -37.53 3.38
N ASN A 46 -9.33 -37.22 2.26
CA ASN A 46 -9.27 -38.12 1.09
C ASN A 46 -8.56 -39.45 1.39
N HIS A 47 -7.64 -39.49 2.35
CA HIS A 47 -6.95 -40.72 2.73
C HIS A 47 -7.72 -41.55 3.77
N LYS A 48 -8.46 -40.91 4.69
CA LYS A 48 -9.04 -41.61 5.86
C LYS A 48 -10.46 -42.12 5.65
N PHE A 49 -11.21 -41.49 4.77
CA PHE A 49 -12.60 -41.83 4.51
C PHE A 49 -12.67 -42.54 3.15
N GLU A 50 -13.61 -43.47 3.03
CA GLU A 50 -13.87 -44.21 1.79
C GLU A 50 -15.20 -43.80 1.15
N ASP A 51 -16.13 -43.27 1.96
CA ASP A 51 -17.44 -42.78 1.52
C ASP A 51 -17.30 -41.40 0.86
N GLN A 52 -17.73 -41.31 -0.39
CA GLN A 52 -17.53 -40.11 -1.20
C GLN A 52 -18.47 -38.97 -0.84
N ASP A 53 -19.67 -39.27 -0.31
CA ASP A 53 -20.59 -38.25 0.16
C ASP A 53 -20.09 -37.66 1.50
N GLU A 54 -19.52 -38.49 2.38
CA GLU A 54 -18.88 -38.05 3.62
C GLU A 54 -17.65 -37.17 3.34
N ILE A 55 -16.79 -37.59 2.40
CA ILE A 55 -15.63 -36.79 1.96
C ILE A 55 -16.07 -35.42 1.44
N ASN A 56 -17.09 -35.38 0.57
CA ASN A 56 -17.57 -34.13 -0.03
C ASN A 56 -18.13 -33.17 1.02
N MET A 57 -18.89 -33.68 2.00
CA MET A 57 -19.41 -32.86 3.10
C MET A 57 -18.28 -32.27 3.95
N ILE A 58 -17.28 -33.08 4.33
CA ILE A 58 -16.14 -32.62 5.13
C ILE A 58 -15.32 -31.58 4.37
N ILE A 59 -15.05 -31.80 3.08
CA ILE A 59 -14.32 -30.84 2.24
C ILE A 59 -15.09 -29.53 2.12
N MET A 60 -16.43 -29.59 1.99
CA MET A 60 -17.26 -28.38 1.95
C MET A 60 -17.15 -27.58 3.26
N CYS A 61 -17.12 -28.25 4.41
CA CYS A 61 -16.89 -27.61 5.71
C CYS A 61 -15.48 -27.01 5.83
N ILE A 62 -14.44 -27.71 5.38
CA ILE A 62 -13.04 -27.21 5.39
C ILE A 62 -12.88 -26.00 4.46
N ASN A 63 -13.60 -25.97 3.34
CA ASN A 63 -13.62 -24.83 2.42
C ASN A 63 -14.66 -23.77 2.81
N GLY A 64 -15.35 -23.96 3.93
CA GLY A 64 -16.36 -23.03 4.44
C GLY A 64 -15.78 -21.67 4.81
N ASP A 65 -16.68 -20.77 5.19
CA ASP A 65 -16.36 -19.34 5.33
C ASP A 65 -15.42 -19.02 6.49
N SER A 66 -15.27 -19.89 7.50
CA SER A 66 -14.47 -19.61 8.70
C SER A 66 -12.99 -19.35 8.40
N PHE A 67 -12.35 -20.18 7.56
CA PHE A 67 -10.94 -19.96 7.19
C PHE A 67 -10.76 -18.74 6.31
N LYS A 68 -11.70 -18.49 5.39
CA LYS A 68 -11.71 -17.30 4.54
C LYS A 68 -11.87 -16.04 5.38
N TYR A 69 -12.76 -16.06 6.36
CA TYR A 69 -12.97 -14.99 7.33
C TYR A 69 -11.68 -14.70 8.12
N LEU A 70 -11.04 -15.74 8.65
CA LEU A 70 -9.76 -15.60 9.37
C LEU A 70 -8.67 -14.98 8.49
N LYS A 71 -8.49 -15.45 7.25
CA LYS A 71 -7.51 -14.85 6.32
C LYS A 71 -7.81 -13.38 6.05
N ASN A 72 -9.06 -13.05 5.72
CA ASN A 72 -9.48 -11.67 5.48
C ASN A 72 -9.25 -10.79 6.71
N ARG A 73 -9.49 -11.32 7.91
CA ARG A 73 -9.25 -10.61 9.16
C ARG A 73 -7.76 -10.32 9.38
N MET A 74 -6.88 -11.29 9.12
CA MET A 74 -5.42 -11.11 9.20
C MET A 74 -4.93 -10.10 8.16
N ASP A 75 -5.40 -10.19 6.92
CA ASP A 75 -5.06 -9.24 5.86
C ASP A 75 -5.50 -7.81 6.19
N THR A 76 -6.68 -7.66 6.78
CA THR A 76 -7.18 -6.35 7.24
C THR A 76 -6.30 -5.79 8.34
N LEU A 77 -5.96 -6.61 9.35
CA LEU A 77 -5.04 -6.19 10.42
C LEU A 77 -3.66 -5.80 9.89
N LEU A 78 -3.13 -6.57 8.94
CA LEU A 78 -1.85 -6.28 8.31
C LEU A 78 -1.89 -4.91 7.60
N LYS A 79 -2.90 -4.69 6.75
CA LYS A 79 -3.08 -3.44 6.00
C LYS A 79 -3.25 -2.23 6.93
N ASP A 80 -4.11 -2.33 7.93
CA ASP A 80 -4.37 -1.27 8.91
C ASP A 80 -3.09 -0.86 9.65
N ASN A 81 -2.25 -1.84 10.01
CA ASN A 81 -1.01 -1.57 10.73
C ASN A 81 0.09 -1.03 9.80
N ILE A 82 0.15 -1.45 8.54
CA ILE A 82 1.01 -0.80 7.54
C ILE A 82 0.58 0.66 7.35
N ASP A 83 -0.72 0.95 7.32
CA ASP A 83 -1.22 2.34 7.23
C ASP A 83 -0.77 3.20 8.41
N LYS A 84 -0.71 2.65 9.62
CA LYS A 84 -0.13 3.35 10.78
C LYS A 84 1.36 3.61 10.62
N ILE A 85 2.13 2.64 10.09
CA ILE A 85 3.55 2.85 9.79
C ILE A 85 3.72 3.97 8.78
N VAL A 86 2.90 3.99 7.72
CA VAL A 86 2.89 5.05 6.70
C VAL A 86 2.61 6.41 7.33
N GLN A 87 1.64 6.51 8.24
CA GLN A 87 1.36 7.75 8.98
C GLN A 87 2.58 8.21 9.79
N ILE A 88 3.25 7.30 10.49
CA ILE A 88 4.46 7.63 11.27
C ILE A 88 5.60 8.09 10.35
N LEU A 89 5.84 7.38 9.25
CA LEU A 89 6.90 7.69 8.29
C LEU A 89 6.59 8.92 7.43
N SER A 90 5.33 9.32 7.30
CA SER A 90 4.95 10.52 6.54
C SER A 90 5.63 11.78 7.08
N ILE A 91 5.84 11.87 8.40
CA ILE A 91 6.46 13.03 9.06
C ILE A 91 7.92 13.20 8.61
N PRO A 92 8.83 12.23 8.83
CA PRO A 92 10.21 12.36 8.37
C PRO A 92 10.31 12.43 6.84
N ILE A 93 9.44 11.75 6.09
CA ILE A 93 9.42 11.88 4.63
C ILE A 93 9.08 13.32 4.20
N ASN A 94 8.11 13.96 4.84
CA ASN A 94 7.80 15.36 4.56
C ASN A 94 8.99 16.27 4.88
N GLN A 95 9.75 15.97 5.93
CA GLN A 95 10.99 16.70 6.26
C GLN A 95 12.06 16.52 5.18
N LEU A 96 12.20 15.31 4.62
CA LEU A 96 13.12 15.04 3.51
C LEU A 96 12.68 15.75 2.22
N ILE A 97 11.37 15.92 1.99
CA ILE A 97 10.84 16.64 0.82
C ILE A 97 10.95 18.15 1.00
N TRP A 98 10.84 18.65 2.24
CA TRP A 98 10.75 20.08 2.55
C TRP A 98 11.81 20.98 1.89
N PRO A 99 13.10 20.57 1.73
CA PRO A 99 14.13 21.37 1.06
C PRO A 99 13.74 21.86 -0.34
N ILE A 100 12.84 21.17 -1.05
CA ILE A 100 12.31 21.63 -2.35
C ILE A 100 11.72 23.05 -2.29
N ASN A 101 11.25 23.47 -1.10
CA ASN A 101 10.72 24.81 -0.87
C ASN A 101 11.79 25.91 -0.87
N ASN A 102 13.06 25.58 -0.76
CA ASN A 102 14.17 26.54 -0.80
C ASN A 102 14.86 26.59 -2.17
N ILE A 103 14.53 25.67 -3.07
CA ILE A 103 15.11 25.60 -4.42
C ILE A 103 14.40 26.59 -5.33
N ILE A 104 15.21 27.31 -6.12
CA ILE A 104 14.78 28.23 -7.17
C ILE A 104 14.86 27.47 -8.49
N TYR A 105 13.74 27.36 -9.20
CA TYR A 105 13.65 26.71 -10.52
C TYR A 105 13.53 27.72 -11.68
N GLU A 106 13.79 28.99 -11.42
CA GLU A 106 14.00 30.01 -12.45
C GLU A 106 15.49 30.22 -12.61
N ILE A 107 16.14 29.29 -13.31
CA ILE A 107 17.61 29.13 -13.32
C ILE A 107 18.24 29.58 -14.64
N SER A 108 19.48 30.05 -14.57
CA SER A 108 20.31 30.33 -15.75
C SER A 108 21.03 29.07 -16.24
N ASN A 109 21.67 29.13 -17.41
CA ASN A 109 22.54 28.04 -17.88
C ASN A 109 23.68 27.73 -16.89
N GLN A 110 24.28 28.77 -16.29
CA GLN A 110 25.35 28.59 -15.29
C GLN A 110 24.84 27.89 -14.03
N ASP A 111 23.60 28.18 -13.60
CA ASP A 111 23.02 27.50 -12.44
C ASP A 111 22.62 26.06 -12.76
N TYR A 112 22.16 25.80 -13.99
CA TYR A 112 21.92 24.46 -14.48
C TYR A 112 23.20 23.61 -14.49
N GLU A 113 24.32 24.16 -14.97
CA GLU A 113 25.63 23.49 -14.90
C GLU A 113 26.07 23.19 -13.45
N LYS A 114 25.81 24.12 -12.51
CA LYS A 114 26.06 23.88 -11.09
C LYS A 114 25.21 22.74 -10.55
N TYR A 115 23.94 22.64 -10.94
CA TYR A 115 23.03 21.57 -10.52
C TYR A 115 23.37 20.20 -11.14
N GLU A 116 24.02 20.17 -12.30
CA GLU A 116 24.56 18.94 -12.87
C GLU A 116 25.70 18.36 -12.02
N ILE A 117 26.52 19.22 -11.42
CA ILE A 117 27.62 18.82 -10.54
C ILE A 117 27.11 18.52 -9.13
N ASN A 118 26.29 19.42 -8.58
CA ASN A 118 25.75 19.36 -7.23
C ASN A 118 24.22 19.29 -7.30
N ASP A 119 23.69 18.07 -7.22
CA ASP A 119 22.25 17.83 -7.24
C ASP A 119 21.55 18.60 -6.10
N PRO A 120 20.54 19.43 -6.39
CA PRO A 120 19.97 20.31 -5.39
C PRO A 120 18.94 19.64 -4.46
N PHE A 121 18.53 18.38 -4.72
CA PHE A 121 17.41 17.77 -4.02
C PHE A 121 17.37 16.24 -4.04
N ALA A 122 17.30 15.65 -5.23
CA ALA A 122 16.96 14.25 -5.42
C ALA A 122 17.95 13.31 -4.74
N GLN A 123 19.25 13.63 -4.76
CA GLN A 123 20.27 12.78 -4.13
C GLN A 123 20.10 12.75 -2.61
N ASP A 124 20.03 13.90 -1.95
CA ASP A 124 19.85 13.99 -0.50
C ASP A 124 18.52 13.36 -0.06
N PHE A 125 17.45 13.56 -0.83
CA PHE A 125 16.17 12.92 -0.58
C PHE A 125 16.27 11.39 -0.67
N ILE A 126 16.92 10.86 -1.72
CA ILE A 126 17.10 9.42 -1.93
C ILE A 126 17.94 8.80 -0.82
N GLU A 127 19.04 9.44 -0.43
CA GLU A 127 19.90 8.98 0.66
C GLU A 127 19.14 8.96 1.99
N GLY A 128 18.48 10.07 2.34
CA GLY A 128 17.67 10.17 3.54
C GLY A 128 16.54 9.14 3.59
N LEU A 129 15.86 8.92 2.46
CA LEU A 129 14.81 7.92 2.36
C LEU A 129 15.36 6.49 2.49
N THR A 130 16.50 6.19 1.88
CA THR A 130 17.17 4.89 1.98
C THR A 130 17.52 4.59 3.44
N ASN A 131 18.12 5.55 4.15
CA ASN A 131 18.50 5.41 5.54
C ASN A 131 17.26 5.25 6.45
N LEU A 132 16.19 6.00 6.20
CA LEU A 132 14.93 5.89 6.92
C LEU A 132 14.28 4.50 6.78
N LEU A 133 14.36 3.91 5.59
CA LEU A 133 13.71 2.63 5.26
C LEU A 133 14.57 1.41 5.61
N LEU A 134 15.87 1.59 5.85
CA LEU A 134 16.82 0.50 6.09
C LEU A 134 16.37 -0.48 7.20
N PRO A 135 15.92 -0.02 8.39
CA PRO A 135 15.50 -0.93 9.45
C PRO A 135 14.26 -1.76 9.05
N TYR A 136 13.32 -1.13 8.34
CA TYR A 136 12.10 -1.80 7.85
C TYR A 136 12.44 -2.87 6.83
N LYS A 137 13.30 -2.55 5.86
CA LYS A 137 13.77 -3.50 4.84
C LYS A 137 14.51 -4.70 5.45
N SER A 138 15.25 -4.49 6.53
CA SER A 138 16.05 -5.55 7.16
C SER A 138 15.22 -6.59 7.93
N ILE A 139 14.02 -6.23 8.39
CA ILE A 139 13.19 -7.08 9.25
C ILE A 139 11.93 -7.56 8.56
N MET A 140 11.24 -6.71 7.79
CA MET A 140 9.99 -7.07 7.13
C MET A 140 10.19 -8.14 6.05
N LEU A 141 9.19 -8.99 5.85
CA LEU A 141 9.10 -9.83 4.66
C LEU A 141 8.95 -8.97 3.40
N GLU A 142 9.52 -9.42 2.28
CA GLU A 142 9.56 -8.68 1.02
C GLU A 142 8.17 -8.24 0.54
N ASN A 143 7.17 -9.12 0.63
CA ASN A 143 5.79 -8.83 0.24
C ASN A 143 5.15 -7.72 1.11
N ILE A 144 5.44 -7.69 2.40
CA ILE A 144 4.95 -6.67 3.33
C ILE A 144 5.66 -5.34 3.06
N PHE A 145 6.97 -5.39 2.86
CA PHE A 145 7.77 -4.23 2.54
C PHE A 145 7.35 -3.60 1.21
N ASP A 146 7.04 -4.40 0.18
CA ASP A 146 6.48 -3.90 -1.08
C ASP A 146 5.16 -3.14 -0.86
N ILE A 147 4.23 -3.66 -0.05
CA ILE A 147 2.98 -2.96 0.27
C ILE A 147 3.27 -1.60 0.94
N LEU A 148 4.24 -1.56 1.86
CA LEU A 148 4.67 -0.32 2.51
C LEU A 148 5.21 0.69 1.47
N ILE A 149 6.11 0.27 0.59
CA ILE A 149 6.71 1.15 -0.44
C ILE A 149 5.66 1.66 -1.43
N HIS A 150 4.64 0.86 -1.78
CA HIS A 150 3.54 1.33 -2.63
C HIS A 150 2.72 2.45 -1.98
N LYS A 151 2.44 2.34 -0.68
CA LYS A 151 1.72 3.39 0.07
C LYS A 151 2.59 4.63 0.25
N LEU A 152 3.87 4.47 0.61
CA LEU A 152 4.81 5.58 0.72
C LEU A 152 5.04 6.30 -0.61
N SER A 153 5.13 5.56 -1.72
CA SER A 153 5.26 6.14 -3.06
C SER A 153 4.07 7.02 -3.42
N THR A 154 2.85 6.61 -3.01
CA THR A 154 1.65 7.42 -3.18
C THR A 154 1.75 8.72 -2.36
N HIS A 155 2.19 8.62 -1.11
CA HIS A 155 2.39 9.78 -0.24
C HIS A 155 3.43 10.75 -0.82
N VAL A 156 4.61 10.25 -1.20
CA VAL A 156 5.69 11.04 -1.84
C VAL A 156 5.20 11.75 -3.09
N ALA A 157 4.47 11.05 -3.97
CA ALA A 157 3.93 11.63 -5.20
C ALA A 157 2.99 12.83 -4.91
N LEU A 158 2.08 12.68 -3.94
CA LEU A 158 1.13 13.73 -3.54
C LEU A 158 1.84 14.92 -2.90
N THR A 159 2.78 14.68 -1.99
CA THR A 159 3.51 15.75 -1.31
C THR A 159 4.40 16.54 -2.28
N LEU A 160 5.09 15.86 -3.20
CA LEU A 160 5.86 16.53 -4.26
C LEU A 160 4.96 17.35 -5.17
N GLU A 161 3.81 16.80 -5.58
CA GLU A 161 2.82 17.52 -6.39
C GLU A 161 2.38 18.83 -5.71
N ASP A 162 2.09 18.79 -4.42
CA ASP A 162 1.64 19.96 -3.66
C ASP A 162 2.71 21.05 -3.55
N HIS A 163 3.98 20.68 -3.36
CA HIS A 163 5.08 21.63 -3.35
C HIS A 163 5.37 22.22 -4.74
N ILE A 164 5.39 21.38 -5.79
CA ILE A 164 5.64 21.81 -7.17
C ILE A 164 4.60 22.82 -7.64
N LYS A 165 3.32 22.64 -7.29
CA LYS A 165 2.25 23.60 -7.64
C LYS A 165 2.45 25.00 -7.04
N GLN A 166 3.24 25.15 -5.99
CA GLN A 166 3.50 26.43 -5.34
C GLN A 166 4.70 27.15 -5.95
N LYS A 167 5.48 26.46 -6.79
CA LYS A 167 6.75 26.94 -7.35
C LYS A 167 6.57 27.66 -8.68
N LYS A 168 7.61 28.38 -9.08
CA LYS A 168 7.77 29.00 -10.40
C LYS A 168 8.94 28.38 -11.12
N PHE A 169 8.79 28.21 -12.42
CA PHE A 169 9.73 27.50 -13.27
C PHE A 169 9.98 28.29 -14.54
N ASN A 170 11.21 28.27 -15.03
CA ASN A 170 11.47 28.45 -16.46
C ASN A 170 11.70 27.09 -17.13
N PHE A 171 11.96 27.07 -18.43
CA PHE A 171 12.23 25.81 -19.15
C PHE A 171 13.34 24.96 -18.53
N LEU A 172 14.50 25.56 -18.25
CA LEU A 172 15.66 24.85 -17.67
C LEU A 172 15.35 24.26 -16.28
N GLY A 173 14.68 25.02 -15.41
CA GLY A 173 14.28 24.50 -14.10
C GLY A 173 13.24 23.39 -14.18
N SER A 174 12.40 23.39 -15.22
CA SER A 174 11.46 22.30 -15.49
C SER A 174 12.18 21.03 -15.93
N ILE A 175 13.24 21.16 -16.73
CA ILE A 175 14.12 20.03 -17.09
C ILE A 175 14.84 19.49 -15.85
N GLN A 176 15.38 20.35 -14.99
CA GLN A 176 16.00 19.93 -13.73
C GLN A 176 15.00 19.15 -12.86
N LEU A 177 13.80 19.70 -12.64
CA LEU A 177 12.75 19.00 -11.89
C LEU A 177 12.43 17.63 -12.51
N SER A 178 12.33 17.56 -13.84
CA SER A 178 12.08 16.29 -14.55
C SER A 178 13.18 15.25 -14.30
N LYS A 179 14.45 15.69 -14.23
CA LYS A 179 15.57 14.82 -13.86
C LYS A 179 15.45 14.33 -12.42
N ASP A 180 15.15 15.22 -11.49
CA ASP A 180 15.00 14.90 -10.06
C ASP A 180 13.87 13.88 -9.83
N ILE A 181 12.69 14.13 -10.40
CA ILE A 181 11.52 13.25 -10.28
C ILE A 181 11.80 11.87 -10.90
N ARG A 182 12.51 11.79 -12.03
CA ARG A 182 12.90 10.50 -12.61
C ARG A 182 13.82 9.71 -11.68
N LYS A 183 14.85 10.35 -11.11
CA LYS A 183 15.75 9.69 -10.14
C LYS A 183 14.97 9.11 -8.96
N ILE A 184 14.04 9.88 -8.39
CA ILE A 184 13.21 9.45 -7.26
C ILE A 184 12.35 8.24 -7.63
N ILE A 185 11.68 8.28 -8.79
CA ILE A 185 10.80 7.20 -9.25
C ILE A 185 11.60 5.93 -9.55
N ASP A 186 12.77 6.08 -10.18
CA ASP A 186 13.65 4.96 -10.51
C ASP A 186 14.18 4.30 -9.24
N HIS A 187 14.60 5.09 -8.24
CA HIS A 187 15.04 4.58 -6.94
C HIS A 187 13.92 3.82 -6.21
N LEU A 188 12.72 4.39 -6.09
CA LEU A 188 11.59 3.72 -5.46
C LEU A 188 11.17 2.44 -6.19
N THR A 189 11.34 2.41 -7.52
CA THR A 189 11.11 1.20 -8.33
C THR A 189 12.18 0.14 -8.12
N GLN A 190 13.43 0.53 -7.86
CA GLN A 190 14.53 -0.41 -7.55
C GLN A 190 14.40 -1.01 -6.15
N ILE A 191 13.74 -0.32 -5.22
CA ILE A 191 13.53 -0.81 -3.85
C ILE A 191 12.47 -1.92 -3.81
N THR A 192 11.47 -1.92 -4.70
CA THR A 192 10.43 -2.96 -4.72
C THR A 192 10.89 -4.23 -5.43
N ALA A 193 10.49 -5.39 -4.91
CA ALA A 193 10.91 -6.69 -5.44
C ALA A 193 9.93 -7.26 -6.48
N GLN A 194 8.62 -7.05 -6.30
CA GLN A 194 7.58 -7.73 -7.08
C GLN A 194 6.86 -6.81 -8.06
N GLN A 195 6.36 -5.66 -7.59
CA GLN A 195 5.55 -4.74 -8.39
C GLN A 195 6.15 -3.35 -8.45
N ASN A 196 6.24 -2.78 -9.66
CA ASN A 196 6.72 -1.41 -9.83
C ASN A 196 5.72 -0.38 -9.31
N VAL A 197 6.25 0.74 -8.81
CA VAL A 197 5.47 1.85 -8.26
C VAL A 197 5.23 2.98 -9.26
N ARG A 198 5.71 2.87 -10.50
CA ARG A 198 5.63 3.94 -11.53
C ARG A 198 4.21 4.45 -11.72
N HIS A 199 3.22 3.56 -11.66
CA HIS A 199 1.80 3.90 -11.79
C HIS A 199 1.30 4.88 -10.70
N LYS A 200 1.92 4.92 -9.52
CA LYS A 200 1.60 5.90 -8.45
C LYS A 200 1.99 7.33 -8.83
N PHE A 201 2.95 7.49 -9.73
CA PHE A 201 3.51 8.78 -10.13
C PHE A 201 2.95 9.32 -11.44
N VAL A 202 2.00 8.63 -12.09
CA VAL A 202 1.48 9.05 -13.41
C VAL A 202 0.98 10.49 -13.40
N ARG A 203 0.23 10.88 -12.38
CA ARG A 203 -0.29 12.24 -12.29
C ARG A 203 0.84 13.27 -12.10
N LEU A 204 1.81 12.99 -11.24
CA LEU A 204 2.99 13.85 -11.06
C LEU A 204 3.81 13.95 -12.34
N GLN A 205 3.99 12.84 -13.07
CA GLN A 205 4.67 12.82 -14.36
C GLN A 205 3.95 13.67 -15.41
N GLN A 206 2.61 13.68 -15.43
CA GLN A 206 1.85 14.58 -16.30
C GLN A 206 2.09 16.05 -15.95
N ILE A 207 2.18 16.40 -14.66
CA ILE A 207 2.51 17.75 -14.21
C ILE A 207 3.91 18.15 -14.70
N VAL A 208 4.90 17.31 -14.44
CA VAL A 208 6.28 17.52 -14.90
C VAL A 208 6.34 17.65 -16.43
N HIS A 209 5.61 16.80 -17.15
CA HIS A 209 5.57 16.85 -18.61
C HIS A 209 5.03 18.17 -19.15
N ILE A 210 3.92 18.67 -18.58
CA ILE A 210 3.38 20.01 -18.92
C ILE A 210 4.42 21.10 -18.64
N LEU A 211 5.10 21.02 -17.49
CA LEU A 211 6.15 21.98 -17.14
C LEU A 211 7.33 21.90 -18.09
N THR A 212 7.62 20.77 -18.73
CA THR A 212 8.73 20.63 -19.69
C THR A 212 8.37 20.94 -21.15
N MET A 213 7.15 21.40 -21.46
CA MET A 213 6.78 21.77 -22.82
C MET A 213 7.55 23.01 -23.31
N ASP A 214 7.87 23.07 -24.61
CA ASP A 214 8.56 24.22 -25.18
C ASP A 214 7.60 25.41 -25.32
N LYS A 215 6.36 25.14 -25.73
CA LYS A 215 5.30 26.13 -25.93
C LYS A 215 3.99 25.69 -25.30
N VAL A 216 3.14 26.66 -24.99
CA VAL A 216 1.79 26.38 -24.45
C VAL A 216 0.95 25.56 -25.43
N THR A 217 1.14 25.75 -26.74
CA THR A 217 0.40 25.05 -27.80
C THR A 217 0.70 23.55 -27.87
N ASP A 218 1.83 23.10 -27.33
CA ASP A 218 2.25 21.69 -27.38
C ASP A 218 1.24 20.80 -26.64
N ILE A 219 0.48 21.36 -25.69
CA ILE A 219 -0.60 20.67 -25.00
C ILE A 219 -1.69 20.14 -25.96
N LEU A 220 -1.88 20.79 -27.11
CA LEU A 220 -2.87 20.42 -28.11
C LEU A 220 -2.52 19.09 -28.78
N GLU A 221 -1.23 18.74 -28.83
CA GLU A 221 -0.78 17.45 -29.35
C GLU A 221 -1.24 16.29 -28.48
N TYR A 222 -1.56 16.52 -27.21
CA TYR A 222 -2.00 15.49 -26.26
C TYR A 222 -3.50 15.57 -25.95
N TRP A 223 -4.18 16.62 -26.40
CA TRP A 223 -5.59 16.83 -26.12
C TRP A 223 -6.48 16.02 -27.06
N GLY A 224 -7.28 15.11 -26.51
CA GLY A 224 -8.20 14.30 -27.32
C GLY A 224 -7.52 13.19 -28.13
N GLN A 225 -6.23 12.93 -27.92
CA GLN A 225 -5.56 11.77 -28.52
C GLN A 225 -6.06 10.46 -27.92
N GLU A 226 -6.31 9.50 -28.79
CA GLU A 226 -6.65 8.14 -28.39
C GLU A 226 -5.47 7.51 -27.64
N GLY A 227 -5.70 7.03 -26.42
CA GLY A 227 -4.69 6.37 -25.60
C GLY A 227 -4.03 7.25 -24.52
N TYR A 228 -4.14 8.58 -24.58
CA TYR A 228 -3.64 9.45 -23.51
C TYR A 228 -4.73 9.73 -22.46
N GLN A 229 -4.60 9.12 -21.28
CA GLN A 229 -5.54 9.33 -20.18
C GLN A 229 -5.09 10.44 -19.23
N TRP A 230 -5.67 11.63 -19.39
CA TRP A 230 -5.47 12.73 -18.45
C TRP A 230 -5.95 12.36 -17.03
N LYS A 231 -5.06 12.53 -16.05
CA LYS A 231 -5.38 12.50 -14.61
C LYS A 231 -5.60 13.90 -14.03
N LEU A 232 -5.47 14.92 -14.87
CA LEU A 232 -5.60 16.34 -14.56
C LEU A 232 -6.84 16.90 -15.25
N SER A 233 -7.58 17.76 -14.56
CA SER A 233 -8.65 18.57 -15.15
C SER A 233 -8.07 19.72 -15.98
N ALA A 234 -8.89 20.26 -16.89
CA ALA A 234 -8.52 21.43 -17.70
C ALA A 234 -8.10 22.64 -16.84
N LEU A 235 -8.72 22.82 -15.67
CA LEU A 235 -8.36 23.89 -14.74
C LEU A 235 -6.98 23.67 -14.14
N GLU A 236 -6.68 22.44 -13.70
CA GLU A 236 -5.38 22.09 -13.15
C GLU A 236 -4.26 22.29 -14.18
N ILE A 237 -4.48 21.86 -15.43
CA ILE A 237 -3.53 22.07 -16.52
C ILE A 237 -3.22 23.55 -16.70
N LYS A 238 -4.24 24.42 -16.72
CA LYS A 238 -4.05 25.88 -16.80
C LYS A 238 -3.25 26.44 -15.62
N LEU A 239 -3.53 25.96 -14.41
CA LEU A 239 -2.80 26.39 -13.20
C LEU A 239 -1.33 25.95 -13.24
N ILE A 240 -1.05 24.75 -13.76
CA ILE A 240 0.30 24.21 -13.96
C ILE A 240 1.05 24.98 -15.03
N LEU A 241 0.43 25.24 -16.19
CA LEU A 241 0.99 26.09 -17.24
C LEU A 241 1.35 27.49 -16.70
N ALA A 242 0.50 28.06 -15.83
CA ALA A 242 0.77 29.34 -15.17
C ALA A 242 1.92 29.30 -14.13
N ARG A 243 2.55 28.15 -13.88
CA ARG A 243 3.79 28.05 -13.08
C ARG A 243 5.03 28.34 -13.92
N ARG A 244 4.95 28.22 -15.24
CA ARG A 244 6.00 28.63 -16.18
C ARG A 244 6.01 30.15 -16.32
N SER A 245 7.07 30.81 -15.85
CA SER A 245 7.19 32.27 -15.87
C SER A 245 7.55 32.82 -17.25
N ASP A 246 8.11 31.99 -18.10
CA ASP A 246 8.46 32.25 -19.49
C ASP A 246 7.29 32.06 -20.47
N PHE A 247 6.17 31.49 -20.02
CA PHE A 247 4.96 31.39 -20.84
C PHE A 247 4.16 32.70 -20.85
N PRO A 248 3.76 33.19 -22.03
CA PRO A 248 2.98 34.42 -22.12
C PRO A 248 1.57 34.19 -21.56
N ILE A 249 1.15 35.07 -20.65
CA ILE A 249 -0.11 34.98 -19.89
C ILE A 249 -1.33 34.77 -20.79
N ARG A 250 -1.32 35.33 -22.01
CA ARG A 250 -2.42 35.20 -22.97
C ARG A 250 -2.60 33.76 -23.45
N GLU A 251 -1.56 33.00 -23.70
CA GLU A 251 -1.68 31.71 -24.41
C GLU A 251 -2.45 30.65 -23.61
N TYR A 252 -2.38 30.64 -22.28
CA TYR A 252 -3.15 29.68 -21.46
C TYR A 252 -4.49 30.22 -20.92
N LEU A 253 -4.78 31.51 -21.10
CA LEU A 253 -6.06 32.13 -20.73
C LEU A 253 -7.11 32.08 -21.87
N PHE A 254 -6.68 31.98 -23.14
CA PHE A 254 -7.55 32.20 -24.31
C PHE A 254 -8.45 31.01 -24.74
N HIS A 255 -8.36 29.82 -24.11
CA HIS A 255 -9.30 28.72 -24.41
C HIS A 255 -10.70 28.87 -23.78
N ARG A 256 -11.26 30.09 -23.74
CA ARG A 256 -12.69 30.32 -23.45
C ARG A 256 -13.58 30.29 -24.68
N TYR A 257 -13.05 30.38 -25.90
CA TYR A 257 -13.88 30.56 -27.11
C TYR A 257 -13.82 29.49 -28.19
N ASP A 258 -12.83 28.58 -28.20
CA ASP A 258 -12.73 27.51 -29.23
C ASP A 258 -12.41 26.13 -28.64
N ALA A 259 -13.06 25.76 -27.53
CA ALA A 259 -13.18 24.34 -27.20
C ALA A 259 -14.35 23.80 -28.04
N PRO A 260 -14.16 22.79 -28.92
CA PRO A 260 -15.27 22.07 -29.52
C PRO A 260 -16.17 21.60 -28.38
N SER A 261 -17.37 22.15 -28.32
CA SER A 261 -18.49 21.79 -27.44
C SER A 261 -18.15 20.81 -26.31
N LEU A 262 -17.93 21.36 -25.10
CA LEU A 262 -17.89 20.65 -23.81
C LEU A 262 -19.21 19.92 -23.45
N SER A 263 -20.00 19.52 -24.43
CA SER A 263 -21.31 18.88 -24.29
C SER A 263 -21.32 17.49 -24.94
N ARG A 264 -20.40 16.61 -24.54
CA ARG A 264 -20.59 15.15 -24.64
C ARG A 264 -19.66 14.31 -23.76
N CYS A 265 -19.39 14.73 -22.53
CA CYS A 265 -19.19 13.74 -21.47
C CYS A 265 -20.57 13.23 -21.07
N ARG A 266 -20.95 12.08 -21.63
CA ARG A 266 -22.14 11.33 -21.23
C ARG A 266 -22.07 11.12 -19.72
N LYS A 267 -22.91 11.84 -18.96
CA LYS A 267 -23.23 11.43 -17.60
C LYS A 267 -23.91 10.08 -17.73
N GLU A 268 -23.17 9.01 -17.49
CA GLU A 268 -23.81 7.79 -17.03
C GLU A 268 -24.32 8.09 -15.62
N THR A 269 -25.59 8.45 -15.58
CA THR A 269 -26.43 8.38 -14.40
C THR A 269 -26.40 6.93 -13.92
N HIS A 270 -25.51 6.62 -12.97
CA HIS A 270 -25.71 5.46 -12.11
C HIS A 270 -27.06 5.67 -11.41
N ARG A 271 -28.06 4.91 -11.86
CA ARG A 271 -29.29 4.68 -11.12
C ARG A 271 -28.90 4.27 -9.71
N GLY A 272 -29.46 4.98 -8.73
CA GLY A 272 -29.32 4.66 -7.33
C GLY A 272 -29.74 3.22 -7.09
N ILE A 273 -28.81 2.41 -6.59
CA ILE A 273 -29.11 1.22 -5.83
C ILE A 273 -29.01 1.65 -4.39
N ARG A 274 -30.17 1.71 -3.71
CA ARG A 274 -30.26 1.75 -2.26
C ARG A 274 -29.41 0.61 -1.71
N ALA A 275 -28.36 0.94 -0.96
CA ALA A 275 -27.76 -0.02 -0.04
C ALA A 275 -28.72 -0.13 1.15
N ASP A 276 -29.52 -1.19 1.16
CA ASP A 276 -30.16 -1.65 2.39
C ASP A 276 -29.05 -2.01 3.38
N TYR A 277 -29.06 -1.35 4.54
CA TYR A 277 -28.35 -1.81 5.71
C TYR A 277 -29.07 -3.07 6.21
N GLY A 278 -28.60 -4.24 5.77
CA GLY A 278 -28.93 -5.52 6.39
C GLY A 278 -28.28 -5.60 7.78
N PRO A 279 -28.92 -6.24 8.77
CA PRO A 279 -28.46 -6.21 10.14
C PRO A 279 -27.12 -6.95 10.28
N GLU A 280 -26.27 -6.41 11.16
CA GLU A 280 -25.05 -7.05 11.63
C GLU A 280 -25.32 -8.52 11.96
N GLY A 281 -24.66 -9.40 11.20
CA GLY A 281 -24.73 -10.84 11.41
C GLY A 281 -24.25 -11.19 12.81
N ASN A 282 -25.16 -11.75 13.59
CA ASN A 282 -24.92 -12.30 14.92
C ASN A 282 -23.68 -13.24 14.89
N PRO A 283 -22.67 -13.05 15.75
CA PRO A 283 -21.46 -13.90 15.79
C PRO A 283 -21.73 -15.39 16.12
N ASN A 284 -22.96 -15.76 16.45
CA ASN A 284 -23.34 -17.13 16.80
C ASN A 284 -23.82 -18.02 15.63
N THR A 285 -23.79 -17.58 14.36
CA THR A 285 -24.29 -18.37 13.22
C THR A 285 -23.23 -19.13 12.41
N ALA A 286 -22.05 -19.39 12.97
CA ALA A 286 -20.97 -20.11 12.28
C ALA A 286 -21.19 -21.63 12.07
N PHE A 287 -22.36 -22.19 12.44
CA PHE A 287 -22.58 -23.64 12.46
C PHE A 287 -23.92 -24.13 11.89
N SER A 288 -24.55 -23.40 10.97
CA SER A 288 -25.75 -23.89 10.27
C SER A 288 -25.51 -25.09 9.34
N GLY A 289 -24.26 -25.55 9.17
CA GLY A 289 -23.88 -26.74 8.39
C GLY A 289 -23.52 -27.98 9.21
N LEU A 290 -23.69 -27.98 10.54
CA LEU A 290 -23.37 -29.12 11.42
C LEU A 290 -24.61 -29.89 11.92
N GLU A 291 -25.81 -29.55 11.47
CA GLU A 291 -27.04 -30.27 11.83
C GLU A 291 -27.03 -31.67 11.20
N GLY A 292 -26.51 -32.65 11.95
CA GLY A 292 -26.47 -34.06 11.56
C GLY A 292 -25.25 -34.86 12.05
N MET A 293 -24.20 -34.22 12.57
CA MET A 293 -23.04 -34.95 13.11
C MET A 293 -23.24 -35.32 14.59
N SER A 294 -22.73 -36.50 14.98
CA SER A 294 -22.68 -36.90 16.39
C SER A 294 -21.91 -35.85 17.21
N PRO A 295 -22.43 -35.44 18.39
CA PRO A 295 -21.75 -34.51 19.30
C PRO A 295 -20.32 -34.93 19.67
N GLU A 296 -20.03 -36.24 19.64
CA GLU A 296 -18.68 -36.77 19.87
C GLU A 296 -17.72 -36.42 18.73
N ILE A 297 -18.19 -36.44 17.47
CA ILE A 297 -17.38 -36.09 16.30
C ILE A 297 -17.07 -34.59 16.29
N GLU A 298 -18.04 -33.75 16.66
CA GLU A 298 -17.85 -32.30 16.78
C GLU A 298 -16.80 -31.95 17.85
N LEU A 299 -16.88 -32.60 19.02
CA LEU A 299 -15.92 -32.40 20.11
C LEU A 299 -14.52 -32.93 19.76
N ILE A 300 -14.45 -34.09 19.09
CA ILE A 300 -13.19 -34.67 18.61
C ILE A 300 -12.56 -33.80 17.52
N MET A 301 -13.34 -33.23 16.61
CA MET A 301 -12.88 -32.32 15.57
C MET A 301 -12.35 -31.03 16.17
N LYS A 302 -13.09 -30.39 17.09
CA LYS A 302 -12.63 -29.17 17.79
C LYS A 302 -11.35 -29.41 18.61
N SER A 303 -11.30 -30.50 19.37
CA SER A 303 -10.14 -30.87 20.19
C SER A 303 -8.90 -31.20 19.34
N LYS A 304 -9.05 -32.03 18.30
CA LYS A 304 -7.93 -32.38 17.40
C LYS A 304 -7.49 -31.21 16.53
N PHE A 305 -8.41 -30.33 16.13
CA PHE A 305 -8.10 -29.11 15.38
C PHE A 305 -7.23 -28.15 16.21
N ILE A 306 -7.64 -27.82 17.44
CA ILE A 306 -6.86 -26.96 18.34
C ILE A 306 -5.48 -27.58 18.62
N THR A 307 -5.44 -28.87 18.95
CA THR A 307 -4.18 -29.58 19.26
C THR A 307 -3.23 -29.60 18.06
N LYS A 308 -3.76 -29.77 16.84
CA LYS A 308 -2.96 -29.85 15.62
C LYS A 308 -2.50 -28.47 15.16
N VAL A 309 -3.32 -27.43 15.28
CA VAL A 309 -2.94 -26.03 15.01
C VAL A 309 -1.79 -25.62 15.93
N VAL A 310 -1.90 -25.88 17.25
CA VAL A 310 -0.85 -25.58 18.21
C VAL A 310 0.43 -26.38 17.90
N SER A 311 0.29 -27.67 17.55
CA SER A 311 1.44 -28.50 17.15
C SER A 311 2.10 -28.04 15.85
N LEU A 312 1.33 -27.54 14.87
CA LEU A 312 1.83 -27.07 13.57
C LEU A 312 2.53 -25.70 13.71
N ILE A 313 1.97 -24.81 14.52
CA ILE A 313 2.61 -23.55 14.90
C ILE A 313 3.96 -23.84 15.59
N ASN A 314 3.99 -24.80 16.52
CA ASN A 314 5.21 -25.19 17.23
C ASN A 314 6.24 -25.91 16.33
N SER A 315 5.82 -26.58 15.25
CA SER A 315 6.74 -27.30 14.35
C SER A 315 7.24 -26.45 13.17
N LEU A 316 6.45 -25.48 12.71
CA LEU A 316 6.77 -24.61 11.57
C LEU A 316 7.53 -23.33 11.98
N TYR A 317 7.41 -22.86 13.22
CA TYR A 317 8.24 -21.76 13.73
C TYR A 317 9.62 -22.26 14.16
N GLN A 318 10.55 -22.30 13.21
CA GLN A 318 11.97 -22.27 13.52
C GLN A 318 12.38 -20.79 13.73
N PRO A 319 12.88 -20.39 14.90
CA PRO A 319 13.19 -18.99 15.17
C PRO A 319 14.32 -18.53 14.24
N ARG A 320 14.01 -17.67 13.27
CA ARG A 320 15.05 -16.94 12.51
C ARG A 320 15.74 -15.88 13.36
N TYR A 321 15.15 -15.50 14.50
CA TYR A 321 15.72 -14.56 15.45
C TYR A 321 15.60 -15.08 16.89
N ASN A 322 16.72 -15.04 17.61
CA ASN A 322 16.88 -15.54 18.98
C ASN A 322 16.22 -14.58 19.99
N ILE A 323 14.89 -14.53 20.01
CA ILE A 323 14.15 -13.71 20.98
C ILE A 323 13.00 -14.53 21.59
N ASN A 324 13.33 -15.34 22.60
CA ASN A 324 12.39 -16.23 23.29
C ASN A 324 11.16 -15.51 23.89
N GLU A 325 11.23 -14.21 24.20
CA GLU A 325 10.08 -13.44 24.69
C GLU A 325 9.07 -13.10 23.58
N THR A 326 9.54 -12.92 22.33
CA THR A 326 8.65 -12.69 21.16
C THR A 326 7.86 -13.93 20.78
N PHE A 327 8.47 -15.11 20.99
CA PHE A 327 7.83 -16.40 20.74
C PHE A 327 6.57 -16.58 21.61
N GLU A 328 6.65 -16.31 22.92
CA GLU A 328 5.51 -16.46 23.81
C GLU A 328 4.45 -15.36 23.64
N ALA A 329 4.85 -14.14 23.26
CA ALA A 329 3.91 -13.06 22.95
C ALA A 329 3.11 -13.31 21.67
N SER A 330 3.78 -13.66 20.55
CA SER A 330 3.11 -13.99 19.28
C SER A 330 2.23 -15.23 19.41
N LYS A 331 2.69 -16.25 20.13
CA LYS A 331 1.92 -17.46 20.45
C LYS A 331 0.68 -17.15 21.28
N THR A 332 0.77 -16.28 22.27
CA THR A 332 -0.38 -15.86 23.09
C THR A 332 -1.39 -15.05 22.27
N ILE A 333 -0.93 -14.16 21.38
CA ILE A 333 -1.80 -13.37 20.50
C ILE A 333 -2.53 -14.27 19.50
N LEU A 334 -1.82 -15.21 18.89
CA LEU A 334 -2.41 -16.15 17.93
C LEU A 334 -3.37 -17.13 18.62
N HIS A 335 -3.00 -17.64 19.80
CA HIS A 335 -3.87 -18.49 20.63
C HIS A 335 -5.16 -17.77 21.02
N ASN A 336 -5.07 -16.50 21.44
CA ASN A 336 -6.24 -15.69 21.77
C ASN A 336 -7.08 -15.35 20.54
N ALA A 337 -6.46 -15.08 19.38
CA ALA A 337 -7.18 -14.82 18.14
C ALA A 337 -7.93 -16.05 17.62
N ILE A 338 -7.37 -17.25 17.80
CA ILE A 338 -8.01 -18.52 17.48
C ILE A 338 -9.13 -18.80 18.49
N PHE A 339 -8.89 -18.63 19.79
CA PHE A 339 -9.90 -18.85 20.84
C PHE A 339 -11.10 -17.89 20.74
N LEU A 340 -10.92 -16.70 20.16
CA LEU A 340 -12.01 -15.75 19.91
C LEU A 340 -12.77 -16.01 18.59
N ALA A 341 -12.24 -16.87 17.72
CA ALA A 341 -12.85 -17.23 16.44
C ALA A 341 -13.63 -18.57 16.48
N PHE A 342 -13.54 -19.28 17.60
CA PHE A 342 -14.27 -20.51 17.94
C PHE A 342 -15.05 -20.29 19.23
#